data_AF-A0ABD3BEY6-F1
#
_entry.id   AF-A0ABD3BEY6-F1
#
_cell.length_a   1.000
_cell.length_b   1.000
_cell.length_c   1.000
_cell.angle_alpha   90.00
_cell.angle_beta   90.00
_cell.angle_gamma   90.00
#
_symmetry.space_group_name_H-M   'P 1'
#
loop_
_entity.id
_entity.type
_entity.pdbx_description
1 polymer ?
#
loop_
_entity_poly.entity_id
_entity_poly.type
_entity_poly.pdbx_seq_one_letter_code
_entity_poly.pdbx_strand_id
1 'polypeptide(L)'
;MGKKDSKSRTVQIVQYSEIPQMQKHKWVITDEIDVAIDYKDTIDWIRFWGTRDGFSFEGIRSLGCKKGGCPLVEVEVIYGLKSAKFLISRASLYVLAFCCALGQWRVFDDDEIKIRGEGCETIKAKPCYTGQPWTNVGPKEMINALRMIEAKDVDKAVEERSLIPSFSSTGPLQEEEDAIEFTGSRNSLDILKYLRPAGVDMQNSIEAPVEVGSLIKNYSDLSIAWYLYVLTDKEVCPLEGDKAKECGLLNSTSLRHSLAVLSNTNLKKKILSKWKGKYQNKTCPSYFPVTSKILQKIEKKINDLEE
;
A
#
# COMPACT_ATOMS: atom_id res chain seq x y z
N MET A 1 -5.51 39.29 3.09
CA MET A 1 -5.19 38.40 1.96
C MET A 1 -3.81 37.79 2.19
N GLY A 2 -3.75 36.62 2.83
CA GLY A 2 -2.48 35.92 3.05
C GLY A 2 -2.12 35.10 1.82
N LYS A 3 -1.00 35.44 1.17
CA LYS A 3 -0.40 34.60 0.11
C LYS A 3 -0.11 33.23 0.73
N LYS A 4 -0.74 32.17 0.19
CA LYS A 4 -0.33 30.79 0.43
C LYS A 4 1.08 30.65 -0.15
N ASP A 5 2.07 30.54 0.72
CA ASP A 5 3.39 30.02 0.35
C ASP A 5 3.22 28.53 0.00
N SER A 6 2.81 28.26 -1.24
CA SER A 6 2.99 26.96 -1.84
C SER A 6 4.49 26.78 -2.08
N LYS A 7 5.21 26.27 -1.07
CA LYS A 7 6.53 25.68 -1.32
C LYS A 7 6.34 24.64 -2.41
N SER A 8 6.79 24.98 -3.62
CA SER A 8 6.87 24.10 -4.77
C SER A 8 7.49 22.78 -4.30
N ARG A 9 6.70 21.72 -4.27
CA ARG A 9 7.23 20.37 -4.08
C ARG A 9 8.10 20.12 -5.31
N THR A 10 9.41 19.99 -5.11
CA THR A 10 10.31 19.67 -6.20
C THR A 10 9.95 18.27 -6.71
N VAL A 11 9.35 18.21 -7.89
CA VAL A 11 9.01 16.96 -8.57
C VAL A 11 10.32 16.26 -8.93
N GLN A 12 10.49 15.00 -8.52
CA GLN A 12 11.67 14.22 -8.87
C GLN A 12 11.48 13.62 -10.27
N ILE A 13 12.40 13.91 -11.18
CA ILE A 13 12.42 13.30 -12.51
C ILE A 13 13.35 12.09 -12.46
N VAL A 14 12.88 10.94 -12.95
CA VAL A 14 13.64 9.68 -12.98
C VAL A 14 13.67 9.15 -14.41
N GLN A 15 14.86 8.84 -14.94
CA GLN A 15 14.98 8.08 -16.18
C GLN A 15 14.93 6.59 -15.87
N TYR A 16 14.18 5.82 -16.67
CA TYR A 16 14.07 4.37 -16.45
C TYR A 16 15.44 3.65 -16.49
N SER A 17 16.33 4.08 -17.38
CA SER A 17 17.69 3.52 -17.50
C SER A 17 18.56 3.75 -16.26
N GLU A 18 18.21 4.69 -15.40
CA GLU A 18 18.95 5.00 -14.16
C GLU A 18 18.53 4.14 -12.97
N ILE A 19 17.50 3.29 -13.12
CA ILE A 19 17.07 2.38 -12.06
C ILE A 19 18.15 1.30 -11.86
N PRO A 20 18.77 1.21 -10.66
CA PRO A 20 19.84 0.25 -10.39
C PRO A 20 19.38 -1.20 -10.57
N GLN A 21 20.26 -2.07 -11.05
CA GLN A 21 19.93 -3.49 -11.27
C GLN A 21 19.47 -4.20 -9.98
N MET A 22 20.03 -3.84 -8.83
CA MET A 22 19.62 -4.38 -7.53
C MET A 22 18.20 -3.98 -7.09
N GLN A 23 17.60 -2.99 -7.76
CA GLN A 23 16.22 -2.53 -7.57
C GLN A 23 15.29 -3.07 -8.67
N LYS A 24 15.70 -4.14 -9.37
CA LYS A 24 14.88 -4.87 -10.32
C LYS A 24 14.72 -6.30 -9.84
N HIS A 25 13.47 -6.75 -9.75
CA HIS A 25 13.11 -8.09 -9.32
C HIS A 25 12.24 -8.76 -10.36
N LYS A 26 12.37 -10.08 -10.48
CA LYS A 26 11.54 -10.89 -11.37
C LYS A 26 10.74 -11.89 -10.55
N TRP A 27 9.46 -11.97 -10.81
CA TRP A 27 8.57 -12.98 -10.28
C TRP A 27 8.00 -13.78 -11.44
N VAL A 28 8.31 -15.08 -11.46
CA VAL A 28 7.80 -16.01 -12.46
C VAL A 28 6.65 -16.79 -11.83
N ILE A 29 5.47 -16.69 -12.43
CA ILE A 29 4.31 -17.47 -12.03
C ILE A 29 4.41 -18.81 -12.77
N THR A 30 4.56 -19.90 -12.01
CA THR A 30 4.58 -21.27 -12.50
C THR A 30 3.33 -22.02 -12.02
N ASP A 31 3.16 -23.28 -12.38
CA ASP A 31 2.07 -24.13 -11.84
C ASP A 31 2.54 -24.91 -10.60
N GLU A 32 3.63 -24.48 -9.96
CA GLU A 32 4.30 -25.19 -8.87
C GLU A 32 3.85 -24.69 -7.50
N ILE A 33 3.98 -25.54 -6.47
CA ILE A 33 3.64 -25.21 -5.07
C ILE A 33 4.45 -24.00 -4.57
N ASP A 34 5.63 -23.76 -5.15
CA ASP A 34 6.56 -22.71 -4.73
C ASP A 34 6.09 -21.30 -5.12
N VAL A 35 5.06 -21.13 -5.96
CA VAL A 35 4.52 -19.80 -6.33
C VAL A 35 4.09 -18.98 -5.13
N ALA A 36 3.54 -19.63 -4.10
CA ALA A 36 3.16 -18.96 -2.85
C ALA A 36 4.38 -18.43 -2.08
N ILE A 37 5.51 -19.16 -2.13
CA ILE A 37 6.79 -18.77 -1.54
C ILE A 37 7.37 -17.60 -2.34
N ASP A 38 7.42 -17.72 -3.67
CA ASP A 38 7.93 -16.68 -4.57
C ASP A 38 7.13 -15.38 -4.48
N TYR A 39 5.80 -15.48 -4.34
CA TYR A 39 4.95 -14.32 -4.09
C TYR A 39 5.33 -13.62 -2.79
N LYS A 40 5.43 -14.38 -1.69
CA LYS A 40 5.82 -13.83 -0.39
C LYS A 40 7.19 -13.18 -0.46
N ASP A 41 8.16 -13.83 -1.09
CA ASP A 41 9.53 -13.32 -1.21
C ASP A 41 9.60 -12.06 -2.07
N THR A 42 8.79 -11.99 -3.13
CA THR A 42 8.60 -10.77 -3.93
C THR A 42 8.02 -9.63 -3.09
N ILE A 43 6.98 -9.89 -2.30
CA ILE A 43 6.38 -8.90 -1.40
C ILE A 43 7.38 -8.44 -0.33
N ASP A 44 8.13 -9.36 0.27
CA ASP A 44 9.15 -9.06 1.27
C ASP A 44 10.31 -8.24 0.66
N TRP A 45 10.70 -8.53 -0.58
CA TRP A 45 11.68 -7.74 -1.33
C TRP A 45 11.19 -6.31 -1.61
N ILE A 46 9.93 -6.13 -2.01
CA ILE A 46 9.32 -4.80 -2.20
C ILE A 46 9.34 -4.02 -0.87
N ARG A 47 8.93 -4.67 0.22
CA ARG A 47 8.92 -4.07 1.57
C ARG A 47 10.30 -3.68 2.04
N PHE A 48 11.30 -4.53 1.80
CA PHE A 48 12.70 -4.24 2.12
C PHE A 48 13.16 -2.94 1.45
N TRP A 49 12.93 -2.80 0.14
CA TRP A 49 13.33 -1.60 -0.58
C TRP A 49 12.54 -0.35 -0.19
N GLY A 50 11.23 -0.49 0.06
CA GLY A 50 10.37 0.60 0.52
C GLY A 50 10.76 1.14 1.90
N THR A 51 11.23 0.26 2.79
CA THR A 51 11.55 0.62 4.19
C THR A 51 13.04 0.81 4.47
N ARG A 52 13.90 0.60 3.47
CA ARG A 52 15.37 0.68 3.59
C ARG A 52 15.84 1.96 4.27
N ASP A 53 15.21 3.08 3.92
CA ASP A 53 15.58 4.42 4.39
C ASP A 53 14.61 4.97 5.46
N GLY A 54 13.65 4.17 5.93
CA GLY A 54 12.68 4.59 6.93
C GLY A 54 13.08 4.26 8.37
N PHE A 55 12.23 4.71 9.31
CA PHE A 55 12.45 4.56 10.75
C PHE A 55 11.67 3.36 11.31
N SER A 56 12.19 2.75 12.37
CA SER A 56 11.52 1.65 13.07
C SER A 56 10.64 2.19 14.20
N PHE A 57 9.40 1.72 14.27
CA PHE A 57 8.45 2.01 15.35
C PHE A 57 7.96 0.69 15.93
N GLU A 58 8.62 0.24 17.01
CA GLU A 58 8.31 -1.03 17.70
C GLU A 58 8.38 -2.25 16.78
N GLY A 59 9.29 -2.26 15.81
CA GLY A 59 9.51 -3.38 14.88
C GLY A 59 8.78 -3.27 13.54
N ILE A 60 7.94 -2.25 13.33
CA ILE A 60 7.38 -1.94 12.00
C ILE A 60 8.14 -0.74 11.44
N ARG A 61 8.68 -0.88 10.22
CA ARG A 61 9.44 0.20 9.58
C ARG A 61 8.54 1.08 8.71
N SER A 62 8.79 2.38 8.74
CA SER A 62 8.17 3.32 7.81
C SER A 62 8.75 3.19 6.41
N LEU A 63 7.95 3.54 5.41
CA LEU A 63 8.42 3.79 4.06
C LEU A 63 9.30 5.04 4.06
N GLY A 64 10.29 5.06 3.17
CA GLY A 64 11.21 6.16 3.05
C GLY A 64 12.13 6.03 1.85
N CYS A 65 12.52 7.17 1.29
CA CYS A 65 13.59 7.27 0.30
C CYS A 65 14.47 8.47 0.63
N LYS A 66 15.77 8.23 0.85
CA LYS A 66 16.73 9.32 1.09
C LYS A 66 16.80 10.25 -0.13
N LYS A 67 17.04 11.54 0.14
CA LYS A 67 17.27 12.55 -0.90
C LYS A 67 18.47 12.12 -1.76
N GLY A 68 18.28 12.11 -3.08
CA GLY A 68 19.30 11.68 -4.05
C GLY A 68 19.35 10.16 -4.29
N GLY A 69 18.56 9.35 -3.58
CA GLY A 69 18.36 7.94 -3.91
C GLY A 69 17.38 7.74 -5.07
N CYS A 70 17.46 6.57 -5.73
CA CYS A 70 16.45 6.17 -6.70
C CYS A 70 15.13 5.85 -5.97
N PRO A 71 14.00 6.51 -6.31
CA PRO A 71 12.75 6.41 -5.57
C PRO A 71 11.86 5.27 -6.04
N LEU A 72 12.30 4.46 -7.01
CA LEU A 72 11.52 3.41 -7.65
C LEU A 72 12.17 2.04 -7.45
N VAL A 73 11.34 1.00 -7.50
CA VAL A 73 11.77 -0.37 -7.80
C VAL A 73 11.00 -0.89 -9.01
N GLU A 74 11.61 -1.81 -9.75
CA GLU A 74 10.97 -2.52 -10.84
C GLU A 74 10.64 -3.95 -10.41
N VAL A 75 9.41 -4.37 -10.68
CA VAL A 75 9.01 -5.78 -10.57
C VAL A 75 8.50 -6.24 -11.93
N GLU A 76 9.14 -7.25 -12.49
CA GLU A 76 8.69 -7.94 -13.70
C GLU A 76 7.90 -9.19 -13.29
N VAL A 77 6.64 -9.28 -13.72
CA VAL A 77 5.77 -10.44 -13.50
C VAL A 77 5.67 -11.20 -14.82
N ILE A 78 5.99 -12.50 -14.78
CA ILE A 78 6.11 -13.35 -15.97
C ILE A 78 5.18 -14.55 -15.83
N TYR A 79 4.42 -14.87 -16.88
CA TYR A 79 3.63 -16.11 -16.96
C TYR A 79 3.64 -16.65 -18.40
N GLY A 80 4.28 -17.80 -18.61
CA GLY A 80 4.51 -18.36 -19.94
C GLY A 80 5.27 -17.38 -20.85
N LEU A 81 4.68 -17.03 -22.00
CA LEU A 81 5.24 -16.03 -22.92
C LEU A 81 4.85 -14.58 -22.56
N LYS A 82 4.05 -14.39 -21.50
CA LYS A 82 3.51 -13.08 -21.13
C LYS A 82 4.36 -12.42 -20.06
N SER A 83 4.53 -11.11 -20.16
CA SER A 83 5.24 -10.35 -19.13
C SER A 83 4.77 -8.90 -19.02
N ALA A 84 4.78 -8.40 -17.80
CA ALA A 84 4.60 -6.98 -17.52
C ALA A 84 5.59 -6.52 -16.45
N LYS A 85 6.15 -5.33 -16.66
CA LYS A 85 7.02 -4.64 -15.71
C LYS A 85 6.23 -3.55 -15.01
N PHE A 86 6.43 -3.40 -13.71
CA PHE A 86 5.79 -2.40 -12.87
C PHE A 86 6.84 -1.55 -12.18
N LEU A 87 6.69 -0.23 -12.23
CA LEU A 87 7.49 0.70 -11.44
C LEU A 87 6.71 1.09 -10.19
N ILE A 88 7.28 0.77 -9.03
CA ILE A 88 6.65 0.95 -7.72
C ILE A 88 7.44 2.01 -6.94
N SER A 89 6.73 2.99 -6.39
CA SER A 89 7.31 4.01 -5.53
C SER A 89 7.79 3.43 -4.21
N ARG A 90 9.04 3.66 -3.83
CA ARG A 90 9.57 3.29 -2.52
C ARG A 90 8.96 4.12 -1.38
N ALA A 91 8.49 5.33 -1.67
CA ALA A 91 7.94 6.24 -0.67
C ALA A 91 6.47 5.95 -0.32
N SER A 92 5.73 5.29 -1.21
CA SER A 92 4.29 5.04 -1.04
C SER A 92 3.85 3.60 -1.34
N LEU A 93 4.69 2.80 -2.01
CA LEU A 93 4.36 1.50 -2.60
C LEU A 93 3.25 1.54 -3.66
N TYR A 94 2.91 2.71 -4.19
CA TYR A 94 2.03 2.80 -5.35
C TYR A 94 2.75 2.39 -6.63
N VAL A 95 2.03 1.67 -7.50
CA VAL A 95 2.43 1.45 -8.89
C VAL A 95 2.25 2.76 -9.65
N LEU A 96 3.35 3.29 -10.19
CA LEU A 96 3.37 4.58 -10.90
C LEU A 96 3.47 4.41 -12.41
N ALA A 97 3.96 3.27 -12.89
CA ALA A 97 3.96 2.95 -14.30
C ALA A 97 3.98 1.44 -14.51
N PHE A 98 3.58 1.02 -15.71
CA PHE A 98 3.75 -0.36 -16.16
C PHE A 98 4.09 -0.41 -17.66
N CYS A 99 4.70 -1.51 -18.08
CA CYS A 99 5.10 -1.74 -19.46
C CYS A 99 4.87 -3.21 -19.81
N CYS A 100 4.33 -3.48 -20.99
CA CYS A 100 4.16 -4.84 -21.51
C CYS A 100 5.37 -5.24 -22.38
N ALA A 101 5.38 -6.48 -22.87
CA ALA A 101 6.44 -7.01 -23.74
C ALA A 101 6.75 -6.15 -25.00
N LEU A 102 5.83 -5.26 -25.42
CA LEU A 102 6.01 -4.35 -26.54
C LEU A 102 6.88 -3.11 -26.23
N GLY A 103 7.32 -2.94 -24.98
CA GLY A 103 8.30 -1.91 -24.60
C GLY A 103 7.74 -0.51 -24.35
N GLN A 104 6.42 -0.30 -24.50
CA GLN A 104 5.78 1.00 -24.27
C GLN A 104 5.40 1.16 -22.79
N TRP A 105 5.92 2.21 -22.14
CA TRP A 105 5.62 2.53 -20.75
C TRP A 105 4.33 3.36 -20.65
N ARG A 106 3.39 2.91 -19.83
CA ARG A 106 2.23 3.70 -19.44
C ARG A 106 2.42 4.22 -18.01
N VAL A 107 2.37 5.53 -17.85
CA VAL A 107 2.79 6.24 -16.63
C VAL A 107 1.60 7.01 -16.06
N PHE A 108 1.25 6.76 -14.80
CA PHE A 108 0.21 7.52 -14.10
C PHE A 108 0.68 8.96 -13.81
N ASP A 109 -0.26 9.90 -13.81
CA ASP A 109 0.04 11.28 -13.46
C ASP A 109 0.23 11.43 -11.94
N ASP A 110 1.49 11.39 -11.51
CA ASP A 110 1.88 11.53 -10.11
C ASP A 110 2.45 12.93 -9.80
N ASP A 111 2.10 13.46 -8.62
CA ASP A 111 2.46 14.82 -8.20
C ASP A 111 3.88 14.90 -7.60
N GLU A 112 4.53 13.77 -7.31
CA GLU A 112 5.82 13.69 -6.61
C GLU A 112 6.93 13.15 -7.50
N ILE A 113 6.63 12.21 -8.41
CA ILE A 113 7.60 11.56 -9.29
C ILE A 113 7.14 11.66 -10.76
N LYS A 114 8.05 12.07 -11.65
CA LYS A 114 7.85 11.99 -13.11
C LYS A 114 8.84 11.00 -13.71
N ILE A 115 8.30 9.98 -14.38
CA ILE A 115 9.09 8.96 -15.07
C ILE A 115 9.28 9.41 -16.51
N ARG A 116 10.54 9.39 -16.99
CA ARG A 116 10.90 9.69 -18.38
C ARG A 116 11.57 8.48 -19.03
N GLY A 117 11.35 8.36 -20.33
CA GLY A 117 11.89 7.32 -21.18
C GLY A 117 11.30 7.42 -22.59
N GLU A 118 11.95 6.80 -23.56
CA GLU A 118 11.36 6.62 -24.90
C GLU A 118 10.11 5.75 -24.79
N GLY A 119 9.05 6.13 -25.52
CA GLY A 119 7.78 5.38 -25.50
C GLY A 119 6.96 5.52 -24.22
N CYS A 120 7.22 6.52 -23.38
CA CYS A 120 6.35 6.83 -22.24
C CYS A 120 5.06 7.54 -22.68
N GLU A 121 3.92 6.94 -22.37
CA GLU A 121 2.58 7.50 -22.52
C GLU A 121 1.98 7.80 -21.15
N THR A 122 1.39 9.00 -20.99
CA THR A 122 0.79 9.40 -19.71
C THR A 122 -0.67 8.97 -19.64
N ILE A 123 -1.01 8.20 -18.61
CA ILE A 123 -2.39 7.92 -18.22
C ILE A 123 -2.90 9.12 -17.42
N LYS A 124 -3.99 9.76 -17.87
CA LYS A 124 -4.64 10.90 -17.21
C LYS A 124 -5.49 10.46 -15.99
N ALA A 125 -4.94 9.57 -15.17
CA ALA A 125 -5.53 9.10 -13.93
C ALA A 125 -4.46 9.09 -12.84
N LYS A 126 -4.89 9.29 -11.59
CA LYS A 126 -4.01 9.15 -10.43
C LYS A 126 -3.85 7.67 -10.05
N PRO A 127 -2.70 7.27 -9.48
CA PRO A 127 -2.45 5.90 -9.05
C PRO A 127 -3.14 5.59 -7.70
N CYS A 128 -4.45 5.79 -7.62
CA CYS A 128 -5.24 5.59 -6.41
C CYS A 128 -6.59 4.94 -6.71
N TYR A 129 -7.12 4.17 -5.75
CA TYR A 129 -8.49 3.68 -5.84
C TYR A 129 -9.49 4.83 -5.75
N THR A 130 -10.36 4.93 -6.74
CA THR A 130 -11.51 5.85 -6.73
C THR A 130 -12.77 5.17 -6.18
N GLY A 131 -12.76 3.83 -6.05
CA GLY A 131 -13.89 3.00 -5.60
C GLY A 131 -13.50 1.97 -4.54
N GLN A 132 -14.24 0.85 -4.46
CA GLN A 132 -13.77 -0.30 -3.69
C GLN A 132 -12.54 -0.94 -4.35
N PRO A 133 -11.57 -1.44 -3.58
CA PRO A 133 -10.50 -2.29 -4.13
C PRO A 133 -11.10 -3.57 -4.73
N TRP A 134 -10.27 -4.34 -5.42
CA TRP A 134 -10.66 -5.63 -6.00
C TRP A 134 -11.36 -6.53 -4.97
N THR A 135 -12.37 -7.26 -5.41
CA THR A 135 -13.01 -8.30 -4.60
C THR A 135 -12.33 -9.64 -4.80
N ASN A 136 -11.81 -9.94 -5.99
CA ASN A 136 -11.15 -11.22 -6.29
C ASN A 136 -9.64 -11.08 -6.40
N VAL A 137 -8.90 -12.02 -5.80
CA VAL A 137 -7.43 -12.11 -5.81
C VAL A 137 -6.96 -13.52 -6.06
N GLY A 138 -5.75 -13.66 -6.58
CA GLY A 138 -5.10 -14.95 -6.79
C GLY A 138 -4.32 -15.01 -8.10
N PRO A 139 -3.62 -16.12 -8.37
CA PRO A 139 -2.84 -16.27 -9.59
C PRO A 139 -3.66 -16.11 -10.86
N LYS A 140 -4.90 -16.64 -10.90
CA LYS A 140 -5.84 -16.46 -12.02
C LYS A 140 -6.09 -14.99 -12.36
N GLU A 141 -6.40 -14.17 -11.36
CA GLU A 141 -6.68 -12.74 -11.58
C GLU A 141 -5.42 -11.99 -12.02
N MET A 142 -4.25 -12.37 -11.50
CA MET A 142 -2.97 -11.84 -11.96
C MET A 142 -2.71 -12.17 -13.44
N ILE A 143 -2.94 -13.42 -13.85
CA ILE A 143 -2.80 -13.85 -15.25
C ILE A 143 -3.78 -13.13 -16.16
N ASN A 144 -5.03 -12.96 -15.72
CA ASN A 144 -6.04 -12.18 -16.45
C ASN A 144 -5.59 -10.72 -16.63
N ALA A 145 -5.06 -10.09 -15.57
CA ALA A 145 -4.51 -8.75 -15.64
C ALA A 145 -3.34 -8.66 -16.64
N LEU A 146 -2.42 -9.64 -16.66
CA LEU A 146 -1.33 -9.69 -17.65
C LEU A 146 -1.87 -9.75 -19.08
N ARG A 147 -2.90 -10.57 -19.34
CA ARG A 147 -3.54 -10.67 -20.66
C ARG A 147 -4.17 -9.34 -21.07
N MET A 148 -4.84 -8.64 -20.16
CA MET A 148 -5.45 -7.34 -20.44
C MET A 148 -4.41 -6.25 -20.73
N ILE A 149 -3.30 -6.25 -19.99
CA ILE A 149 -2.19 -5.32 -20.19
C ILE A 149 -1.56 -5.51 -21.58
N GLU A 150 -1.39 -6.76 -22.02
CA GLU A 150 -0.84 -7.08 -23.35
C GLU A 150 -1.77 -6.73 -24.52
N ALA A 151 -3.09 -6.92 -24.35
CA ALA A 151 -4.08 -6.68 -25.39
C ALA A 151 -4.23 -5.19 -25.81
N LYS A 152 -3.46 -4.28 -25.19
CA LYS A 152 -3.53 -2.81 -25.34
C LYS A 152 -4.88 -2.18 -24.99
N ASP A 153 -5.89 -2.95 -24.61
CA ASP A 153 -7.23 -2.51 -24.20
C ASP A 153 -7.27 -1.83 -22.82
N VAL A 154 -6.13 -1.30 -22.37
CA VAL A 154 -5.91 -0.76 -21.03
C VAL A 154 -6.56 0.59 -20.87
N ASP A 155 -6.59 1.44 -21.90
CA ASP A 155 -7.26 2.74 -21.79
C ASP A 155 -8.77 2.54 -21.61
N LYS A 156 -9.34 1.60 -22.39
CA LYS A 156 -10.72 1.13 -22.20
C LYS A 156 -10.92 0.46 -20.85
N ALA A 157 -9.97 -0.35 -20.36
CA ALA A 157 -10.11 -1.04 -19.07
C ALA A 157 -9.78 -0.18 -17.83
N VAL A 158 -9.08 0.94 -17.99
CA VAL A 158 -8.90 1.98 -16.97
C VAL A 158 -10.14 2.88 -16.94
N GLU A 159 -10.74 3.20 -18.09
CA GLU A 159 -11.99 3.97 -18.21
C GLU A 159 -13.23 3.16 -17.76
N GLU A 160 -13.37 1.91 -18.23
CA GLU A 160 -14.40 0.94 -17.83
C GLU A 160 -14.12 0.30 -16.47
N ARG A 161 -12.99 0.64 -15.85
CA ARG A 161 -12.52 0.12 -14.55
C ARG A 161 -12.21 -1.39 -14.54
N SER A 162 -12.28 -2.11 -15.66
CA SER A 162 -12.10 -3.56 -15.74
C SER A 162 -10.68 -4.09 -15.52
N LEU A 163 -9.64 -3.25 -15.48
CA LEU A 163 -8.30 -3.63 -14.96
C LEU A 163 -8.26 -3.69 -13.42
N ILE A 164 -9.37 -3.32 -12.77
CA ILE A 164 -9.64 -3.47 -11.35
C ILE A 164 -10.96 -4.25 -11.29
N PRO A 165 -10.98 -5.56 -11.00
CA PRO A 165 -12.21 -6.34 -11.06
C PRO A 165 -13.28 -5.70 -10.18
N SER A 166 -14.31 -5.15 -10.82
CA SER A 166 -15.56 -4.76 -10.19
C SER A 166 -16.67 -5.35 -11.05
N PHE A 167 -17.43 -6.29 -10.49
CA PHE A 167 -18.76 -6.59 -11.01
C PHE A 167 -19.78 -6.55 -9.89
N SER A 168 -20.91 -6.00 -10.28
CA SER A 168 -22.11 -5.70 -9.50
C SER A 168 -22.67 -6.93 -8.80
N SER A 169 -23.07 -6.72 -7.54
CA SER A 169 -23.95 -7.59 -6.78
C SER A 169 -25.27 -7.81 -7.53
N THR A 170 -25.48 -9.00 -8.11
CA THR A 170 -26.80 -9.61 -8.28
C THR A 170 -26.65 -11.10 -8.57
N GLY A 171 -26.98 -11.96 -7.60
CA GLY A 171 -27.13 -13.40 -7.80
C GLY A 171 -27.16 -14.12 -6.45
N PRO A 172 -28.15 -15.00 -6.19
CA PRO A 172 -28.41 -15.52 -4.86
C PRO A 172 -27.31 -16.51 -4.44
N LEU A 173 -26.88 -16.38 -3.19
CA LEU A 173 -26.08 -17.36 -2.48
C LEU A 173 -26.83 -18.70 -2.50
N GLN A 174 -26.28 -19.68 -3.22
CA GLN A 174 -26.51 -21.08 -2.90
C GLN A 174 -25.35 -21.51 -2.00
N GLU A 175 -25.71 -21.84 -0.78
CA GLU A 175 -24.89 -22.48 0.24
C GLU A 175 -24.43 -23.84 -0.30
N GLU A 176 -23.12 -24.02 -0.48
CA GLU A 176 -22.50 -25.32 -0.27
C GLU A 176 -21.40 -25.15 0.78
N GLU A 177 -21.72 -25.68 1.95
CA GLU A 177 -20.85 -25.84 3.10
C GLU A 177 -19.70 -26.80 2.74
N ASP A 178 -18.48 -26.29 2.67
CA ASP A 178 -17.31 -27.07 3.05
C ASP A 178 -16.44 -26.19 3.97
N ALA A 179 -16.75 -26.32 5.26
CA ALA A 179 -16.02 -25.68 6.34
C ALA A 179 -14.62 -26.29 6.45
N ILE A 180 -13.63 -25.67 5.81
CA ILE A 180 -12.25 -25.80 6.25
C ILE A 180 -12.11 -24.92 7.49
N GLU A 181 -12.21 -25.56 8.65
CA GLU A 181 -12.03 -24.97 9.98
C GLU A 181 -10.58 -24.46 10.15
N PHE A 182 -10.28 -23.29 9.59
CA PHE A 182 -9.05 -22.57 9.88
C PHE A 182 -9.16 -21.97 11.28
N THR A 183 -8.64 -22.69 12.26
CA THR A 183 -8.32 -22.20 13.60
C THR A 183 -7.15 -21.21 13.58
N GLY A 184 -7.22 -20.21 12.71
CA GLY A 184 -6.46 -18.98 12.85
C GLY A 184 -7.19 -18.09 13.85
N SER A 185 -6.57 -17.82 14.99
CA SER A 185 -7.06 -16.84 15.99
C SER A 185 -7.90 -15.74 15.35
N ARG A 186 -9.19 -15.67 15.67
CA ARG A 186 -10.19 -14.66 15.24
C ARG A 186 -9.74 -13.19 15.46
N ASN A 187 -8.53 -12.97 15.98
CA ASN A 187 -8.05 -11.69 16.48
C ASN A 187 -6.96 -11.03 15.60
N SER A 188 -6.64 -11.56 14.41
CA SER A 188 -5.68 -10.89 13.51
C SER A 188 -6.00 -11.09 12.02
N LEU A 189 -6.40 -10.01 11.34
CA LEU A 189 -6.52 -9.96 9.88
C LEU A 189 -5.12 -9.68 9.29
N ASP A 190 -4.45 -10.72 8.78
CA ASP A 190 -3.22 -10.61 8.00
C ASP A 190 -3.55 -10.99 6.56
N ILE A 191 -3.52 -10.01 5.65
CA ILE A 191 -3.90 -10.17 4.24
C ILE A 191 -3.09 -11.31 3.57
N LEU A 192 -1.83 -11.52 3.97
CA LEU A 192 -1.01 -12.60 3.42
C LEU A 192 -1.46 -13.99 3.88
N LYS A 193 -2.13 -14.10 5.03
CA LYS A 193 -2.72 -15.38 5.48
C LYS A 193 -3.93 -15.78 4.66
N TYR A 194 -4.67 -14.84 4.08
CA TYR A 194 -5.78 -15.13 3.17
C TYR A 194 -5.28 -15.54 1.77
N LEU A 195 -4.14 -15.01 1.34
CA LEU A 195 -3.55 -15.34 0.03
C LEU A 195 -2.79 -16.67 0.03
N ARG A 196 -2.34 -17.15 1.20
CA ARG A 196 -1.50 -18.36 1.31
C ARG A 196 -2.20 -19.66 0.89
N PRO A 197 -3.48 -19.93 1.23
CA PRO A 197 -4.16 -21.18 0.84
C PRO A 197 -4.47 -21.31 -0.65
N ALA A 198 -4.56 -20.19 -1.41
CA ALA A 198 -4.80 -20.25 -2.87
C ALA A 198 -3.59 -19.82 -3.71
N GLY A 199 -2.41 -19.67 -3.12
CA GLY A 199 -1.17 -19.41 -3.86
C GLY A 199 -0.73 -20.57 -4.77
N VAL A 200 -1.49 -21.65 -4.83
CA VAL A 200 -1.22 -22.86 -5.63
C VAL A 200 -2.33 -23.13 -6.67
N ASP A 201 -3.51 -22.52 -6.51
CA ASP A 201 -4.63 -22.76 -7.43
C ASP A 201 -4.65 -21.71 -8.54
N MET A 202 -4.12 -22.10 -9.69
CA MET A 202 -4.03 -21.26 -10.90
C MET A 202 -5.39 -21.03 -11.58
N GLN A 203 -6.44 -21.76 -11.17
CA GLN A 203 -7.75 -21.77 -11.81
C GLN A 203 -8.85 -21.09 -10.99
N ASN A 204 -8.62 -20.91 -9.69
CA ASN A 204 -9.56 -20.26 -8.79
C ASN A 204 -9.09 -18.87 -8.37
N SER A 205 -10.06 -18.03 -8.01
CA SER A 205 -9.82 -16.76 -7.35
C SER A 205 -10.47 -16.78 -5.97
N ILE A 206 -9.87 -16.06 -5.03
CA ILE A 206 -10.40 -15.89 -3.68
C ILE A 206 -11.11 -14.56 -3.62
N GLU A 207 -12.32 -14.56 -3.07
CA GLU A 207 -12.97 -13.33 -2.64
C GLU A 207 -12.29 -12.78 -1.36
N ALA A 208 -11.70 -11.59 -1.46
CA ALA A 208 -11.09 -10.90 -0.35
C ALA A 208 -12.18 -10.42 0.64
N PRO A 209 -11.98 -10.61 1.96
CA PRO A 209 -12.90 -10.08 2.96
C PRO A 209 -13.09 -8.57 2.83
N VAL A 210 -14.30 -8.08 3.12
CA VAL A 210 -14.68 -6.65 2.99
C VAL A 210 -13.75 -5.75 3.81
N GLU A 211 -13.29 -6.23 4.96
CA GLU A 211 -12.38 -5.54 5.86
C GLU A 211 -11.01 -5.24 5.21
N VAL A 212 -10.56 -6.08 4.26
CA VAL A 212 -9.32 -5.84 3.50
C VAL A 212 -9.42 -4.55 2.71
N GLY A 213 -10.57 -4.30 2.09
CA GLY A 213 -10.82 -3.07 1.36
C GLY A 213 -10.75 -1.83 2.27
N SER A 214 -11.31 -1.94 3.47
CA SER A 214 -11.24 -0.90 4.50
C SER A 214 -9.82 -0.66 5.00
N LEU A 215 -9.04 -1.72 5.24
CA LEU A 215 -7.63 -1.62 5.65
C LEU A 215 -6.78 -0.88 4.60
N ILE A 216 -6.94 -1.23 3.32
CA ILE A 216 -6.20 -0.59 2.21
C ILE A 216 -6.52 0.91 2.14
N LYS A 217 -7.82 1.26 2.19
CA LYS A 217 -8.26 2.67 2.13
C LYS A 217 -7.77 3.49 3.32
N ASN A 218 -7.74 2.89 4.51
CA ASN A 218 -7.36 3.56 5.74
C ASN A 218 -5.87 3.44 6.09
N TYR A 219 -5.04 2.81 5.23
CA TYR A 219 -3.62 2.53 5.50
C TYR A 219 -2.83 3.73 6.07
N SER A 220 -3.01 4.93 5.50
CA SER A 220 -2.33 6.13 6.00
C SER A 220 -2.77 6.54 7.40
N ASP A 221 -4.07 6.44 7.71
CA ASP A 221 -4.62 6.79 9.01
C ASP A 221 -4.27 5.74 10.07
N LEU A 222 -4.27 4.46 9.70
CA LEU A 222 -3.81 3.34 10.54
C LEU A 222 -2.32 3.48 10.88
N SER A 223 -1.50 3.90 9.90
CA SER A 223 -0.09 4.22 10.14
C SER A 223 0.07 5.37 11.14
N ILE A 224 -0.74 6.43 11.02
CA ILE A 224 -0.75 7.56 11.97
C ILE A 224 -1.15 7.10 13.37
N ALA A 225 -2.15 6.22 13.49
CA ALA A 225 -2.54 5.65 14.77
C ALA A 225 -1.39 4.86 15.42
N TRP A 226 -0.66 4.06 14.65
CA TRP A 226 0.52 3.35 15.13
C TRP A 226 1.64 4.29 15.56
N TYR A 227 1.97 5.30 14.75
CA TYR A 227 2.98 6.31 15.11
C TYR A 227 2.66 6.98 16.45
N LEU A 228 1.41 7.37 16.66
CA LEU A 228 0.98 8.01 17.90
C LEU A 228 1.06 7.05 19.09
N TYR A 229 0.64 5.80 18.89
CA TYR A 229 0.76 4.76 19.91
C TYR A 229 2.21 4.60 20.37
N VAL A 230 3.17 4.53 19.45
CA VAL A 230 4.60 4.39 19.81
C VAL A 230 5.18 5.68 20.40
N LEU A 231 4.91 6.84 19.77
CA LEU A 231 5.46 8.12 20.22
C LEU A 231 4.97 8.51 21.63
N THR A 232 3.79 8.06 22.03
CA THR A 232 3.24 8.30 23.36
C THR A 232 3.65 7.27 24.41
N ASP A 233 4.55 6.32 24.10
CA ASP A 233 4.82 5.12 24.94
C ASP A 233 3.56 4.33 25.26
N LYS A 234 2.74 4.09 24.23
CA LYS A 234 1.56 3.23 24.28
C LYS A 234 0.44 3.79 25.16
N GLU A 235 0.57 5.04 25.62
CA GLU A 235 -0.46 5.75 26.39
C GLU A 235 -1.71 6.03 25.55
N VAL A 236 -1.58 6.22 24.23
CA VAL A 236 -2.71 6.59 23.39
C VAL A 236 -2.74 5.91 22.04
N CYS A 237 -3.86 5.25 21.72
CA CYS A 237 -4.12 4.65 20.40
C CYS A 237 -5.36 5.31 19.78
N PRO A 238 -5.21 6.23 18.80
CA PRO A 238 -6.34 6.94 18.22
C PRO A 238 -7.02 6.12 17.12
N LEU A 239 -7.51 4.93 17.48
CA LEU A 239 -8.40 4.15 16.64
C LEU A 239 -9.84 4.58 16.96
N GLU A 240 -10.47 5.29 16.03
CA GLU A 240 -11.90 5.63 16.14
C GLU A 240 -12.74 4.35 16.10
N GLY A 241 -13.73 4.23 16.99
CA GLY A 241 -14.50 2.99 17.16
C GLY A 241 -15.14 2.46 15.87
N ASP A 242 -15.71 3.34 15.04
CA ASP A 242 -16.37 2.93 13.80
C ASP A 242 -15.36 2.54 12.73
N LYS A 243 -14.28 3.32 12.54
CA LYS A 243 -13.20 2.97 11.61
C LYS A 243 -12.46 1.69 11.99
N ALA A 244 -12.25 1.48 13.29
CA ALA A 244 -11.63 0.26 13.79
C ALA A 244 -12.50 -0.95 13.47
N LYS A 245 -13.83 -0.86 13.71
CA LYS A 245 -14.79 -1.91 13.36
C LYS A 245 -14.81 -2.20 11.86
N GLU A 246 -14.87 -1.18 11.01
CA GLU A 246 -14.85 -1.33 9.54
C GLU A 246 -13.58 -2.02 9.03
N CYS A 247 -12.46 -1.87 9.75
CA CYS A 247 -11.19 -2.51 9.44
C CYS A 247 -10.98 -3.86 10.15
N GLY A 248 -11.98 -4.36 10.91
CA GLY A 248 -11.85 -5.59 11.70
C GLY A 248 -10.82 -5.50 12.85
N LEU A 249 -10.54 -4.28 13.35
CA LEU A 249 -9.54 -4.02 14.38
C LEU A 249 -10.19 -3.95 15.77
N LEU A 250 -9.69 -4.78 16.68
CA LEU A 250 -10.18 -4.86 18.06
C LEU A 250 -9.32 -4.05 19.04
N ASN A 251 -8.01 -3.98 18.79
CA ASN A 251 -7.04 -3.35 19.70
C ASN A 251 -5.72 -3.03 18.97
N SER A 252 -4.73 -2.52 19.71
CA SER A 252 -3.40 -2.22 19.18
C SER A 252 -2.66 -3.47 18.67
N THR A 253 -2.91 -4.65 19.23
CA THR A 253 -2.33 -5.92 18.77
C THR A 253 -2.87 -6.31 17.41
N SER A 254 -4.18 -6.22 17.17
CA SER A 254 -4.74 -6.46 15.84
C SER A 254 -4.22 -5.43 14.82
N LEU A 255 -4.10 -4.15 15.21
CA LEU A 255 -3.50 -3.12 14.36
C LEU A 255 -2.05 -3.46 13.97
N ARG A 256 -1.23 -3.90 14.94
CA ARG A 256 0.15 -4.32 14.70
C ARG A 256 0.23 -5.44 13.67
N HIS A 257 -0.62 -6.46 13.79
CA HIS A 257 -0.62 -7.60 12.88
C HIS A 257 -1.14 -7.26 11.47
N SER A 258 -1.97 -6.24 11.32
CA SER A 258 -2.47 -5.79 10.01
C SER A 258 -1.50 -4.86 9.27
N LEU A 259 -0.47 -4.33 9.93
CA LEU A 259 0.51 -3.42 9.33
C LEU A 259 1.87 -4.11 9.13
N ALA A 260 2.26 -4.31 7.86
CA ALA A 260 3.60 -4.82 7.53
C ALA A 260 4.65 -3.70 7.43
N VAL A 261 4.24 -2.51 7.00
CA VAL A 261 5.05 -1.30 6.85
C VAL A 261 4.20 -0.09 7.21
N LEU A 262 4.81 1.06 7.51
CA LEU A 262 4.09 2.30 7.83
C LEU A 262 4.22 3.33 6.71
N SER A 263 3.18 4.13 6.48
CA SER A 263 3.19 5.16 5.44
C SER A 263 4.28 6.21 5.68
N ASN A 264 4.94 6.69 4.61
CA ASN A 264 5.90 7.78 4.73
C ASN A 264 5.17 9.08 5.13
N THR A 265 5.19 9.37 6.42
CA THR A 265 4.44 10.48 7.02
C THR A 265 5.41 11.48 7.61
N ASN A 266 5.31 12.74 7.19
CA ASN A 266 6.04 13.83 7.83
C ASN A 266 5.54 14.01 9.27
N LEU A 267 6.29 13.49 10.24
CA LEU A 267 5.88 13.42 11.65
C LEU A 267 5.65 14.82 12.22
N LYS A 268 6.56 15.78 11.97
CA LYS A 268 6.42 17.17 12.44
C LYS A 268 5.15 17.83 11.90
N LYS A 269 4.93 17.80 10.59
CA LYS A 269 3.84 18.53 9.92
C LYS A 269 2.49 17.82 10.02
N LYS A 270 2.44 16.50 9.82
CA LYS A 270 1.17 15.75 9.77
C LYS A 270 0.72 15.24 11.13
N ILE A 271 1.65 14.91 12.03
CA ILE A 271 1.31 14.41 13.37
C ILE A 271 1.39 15.56 14.37
N LEU A 272 2.58 16.08 14.65
CA LEU A 272 2.77 17.05 15.73
C LEU A 272 1.95 18.33 15.51
N SER A 273 2.00 18.96 14.32
CA SER A 273 1.21 20.17 14.06
C SER A 273 -0.31 19.92 14.13
N LYS A 274 -0.79 18.78 13.63
CA LYS A 274 -2.22 18.41 13.69
C LYS A 274 -2.70 18.31 15.13
N TRP A 275 -1.91 17.68 16.00
CA TRP A 275 -2.28 17.48 17.40
C TRP A 275 -2.07 18.73 18.26
N LYS A 276 -1.03 19.53 18.00
CA LYS A 276 -0.89 20.88 18.59
C LYS A 276 -2.11 21.75 18.27
N GLY A 277 -2.57 21.73 17.01
CA GLY A 277 -3.76 22.46 16.59
C GLY A 277 -5.05 21.97 17.28
N LYS A 278 -5.26 20.65 17.35
CA LYS A 278 -6.41 20.08 18.09
C LYS A 278 -6.40 20.47 19.57
N TYR A 279 -5.23 20.45 20.21
CA TYR A 279 -5.07 20.82 21.62
C TYR A 279 -5.39 22.30 21.85
N GLN A 280 -4.82 23.19 21.04
CA GLN A 280 -5.07 24.64 21.13
C GLN A 280 -6.54 24.99 20.91
N ASN A 281 -7.20 24.30 19.97
CA ASN A 281 -8.60 24.52 19.64
C ASN A 281 -9.57 23.75 20.55
N LYS A 282 -9.08 22.99 21.54
CA LYS A 282 -9.89 22.13 22.43
C LYS A 282 -10.79 21.13 21.66
N THR A 283 -10.31 20.64 20.52
CA THR A 283 -10.99 19.64 19.67
C THR A 283 -10.33 18.27 19.72
N CYS A 284 -9.57 18.00 20.79
CA CYS A 284 -9.03 16.68 21.07
C CYS A 284 -10.18 15.70 21.31
N PRO A 285 -10.15 14.50 20.69
CA PRO A 285 -11.13 13.47 20.99
C PRO A 285 -11.12 13.12 22.48
N SER A 286 -12.27 12.80 23.05
CA SER A 286 -12.40 12.47 24.48
C SER A 286 -11.55 11.26 24.89
N TYR A 287 -11.33 10.31 23.98
CA TYR A 287 -10.46 9.15 24.17
C TYR A 287 -8.95 9.47 24.02
N PHE A 288 -8.59 10.70 23.64
CA PHE A 288 -7.21 11.17 23.55
C PHE A 288 -7.05 12.39 24.47
N PRO A 289 -6.72 12.19 25.75
CA PRO A 289 -6.46 13.29 26.68
C PRO A 289 -5.09 13.91 26.34
N VAL A 290 -5.02 14.70 25.26
CA VAL A 290 -3.78 15.40 24.89
C VAL A 290 -3.46 16.37 26.04
N THR A 291 -2.39 16.10 26.75
CA THR A 291 -1.79 17.06 27.67
C THR A 291 -0.60 17.74 27.00
N SER A 292 -0.21 18.91 27.50
CA SER A 292 1.04 19.56 27.09
C SER A 292 2.25 18.63 27.24
N LYS A 293 2.27 17.77 28.27
CA LYS A 293 3.31 16.75 28.49
C LYS A 293 3.38 15.74 27.35
N ILE A 294 2.24 15.22 26.89
CA ILE A 294 2.20 14.28 25.75
C ILE A 294 2.73 14.94 24.48
N LEU A 295 2.37 16.19 24.20
CA LEU A 295 2.87 16.91 23.02
C LEU A 295 4.39 17.14 23.07
N GLN A 296 4.92 17.53 24.24
CA GLN A 296 6.37 17.69 24.44
C GLN A 296 7.11 16.37 24.25
N LYS A 297 6.52 15.27 24.73
CA LYS A 297 7.07 13.92 24.57
C LYS A 297 7.12 13.49 23.10
N ILE A 298 6.04 13.71 22.35
CA ILE A 298 5.99 13.45 20.90
C ILE A 298 7.05 14.30 20.19
N GLU A 299 7.12 15.59 20.51
CA GLU A 299 8.07 16.52 19.89
C GLU A 299 9.52 16.12 20.13
N LYS A 300 9.87 15.77 21.37
CA LYS A 300 11.21 15.27 21.72
C LYS A 300 11.58 14.05 20.88
N LYS A 301 10.75 13.00 20.88
CA LYS A 301 11.03 11.78 20.11
C LYS A 301 11.13 12.00 18.61
N ILE A 302 10.35 12.94 18.06
CA ILE A 302 10.45 13.27 16.64
C ILE A 302 11.79 13.95 16.34
N ASN A 303 12.28 14.82 17.21
CA ASN A 303 13.59 15.44 17.03
C ASN A 303 14.71 14.39 17.16
N ASP A 304 14.63 13.50 18.14
CA ASP A 304 15.60 12.41 18.32
C ASP A 304 15.69 11.45 17.11
N LEU A 305 14.62 11.36 16.29
CA LEU A 305 14.60 10.57 15.04
C LEU A 305 15.20 11.30 13.84
N GLU A 306 15.26 12.62 13.87
CA GLU A 306 15.74 13.45 12.75
C GLU A 306 17.22 13.86 12.89
N GLU A 307 17.85 13.61 14.05
CA GLU A 307 19.28 13.76 14.33
C GLU A 307 20.09 12.51 13.92
#